data_AF-A0A847GXE2-F1
#
_entry.id   AF-A0A847GXE2-F1
#
_cell.length_a   1.000
_cell.length_b   1.000
_cell.length_c   1.000
_cell.angle_alpha   90.00
_cell.angle_beta   90.00
_cell.angle_gamma   90.00
#
_symmetry.space_group_name_H-M   'P 1'
#
loop_
_entity.id
_entity.type
_entity.pdbx_description
1 polymer ?
#
loop_
_entity_poly.entity_id
_entity_poly.type
_entity_poly.pdbx_seq_one_letter_code
_entity_poly.pdbx_strand_id
1 'polypeptide(L)'
;MSEKLGETLHRLWIELLVRQAQMIGDYPRGEERTSEARKLLYSVMYEFALGRLSRAEREQILSWLDFVRDRHAPESLGRDEANSTLAADAAAEPETSAERETDTQRRRP
;
A
#
# COMPACT_ATOMS: atom_id res chain seq x y z
N MET A 1 -35.97 -20.22 20.70
CA MET A 1 -36.17 -19.46 19.43
C MET A 1 -35.09 -18.41 19.15
N SER A 2 -34.14 -18.14 20.05
CA SER A 2 -33.08 -17.12 19.87
C SER A 2 -31.86 -17.59 19.06
N GLU A 3 -31.59 -18.90 18.98
CA GLU A 3 -30.43 -19.47 18.27
C GLU A 3 -30.38 -19.01 16.80
N LYS A 4 -31.54 -18.90 16.14
CA LYS A 4 -31.63 -18.48 14.74
C LYS A 4 -31.32 -17.00 14.49
N LEU A 5 -31.55 -16.12 15.46
CA LEU A 5 -31.33 -14.68 15.28
C LEU A 5 -29.83 -14.35 15.35
N GLY A 6 -29.12 -14.92 16.31
CA GLY A 6 -27.67 -14.73 16.44
C GLY A 6 -26.92 -15.21 15.20
N GLU A 7 -27.27 -16.39 14.70
CA GLU A 7 -26.71 -16.94 13.45
C GLU A 7 -27.05 -16.08 12.23
N THR A 8 -28.28 -15.56 12.15
CA THR A 8 -28.69 -14.68 11.04
C THR A 8 -27.94 -13.35 11.07
N LEU A 9 -27.80 -12.74 12.24
CA LEU A 9 -27.05 -11.49 12.39
C LEU A 9 -25.56 -11.67 12.09
N HIS A 10 -24.98 -12.78 12.57
CA HIS A 10 -23.61 -13.15 12.26
C HIS A 10 -23.41 -13.28 10.75
N ARG A 11 -24.26 -14.05 10.06
CA ARG A 11 -24.22 -14.21 8.61
C ARG A 11 -24.30 -12.87 7.86
N LEU A 12 -25.26 -12.02 8.23
CA LEU A 12 -25.42 -10.70 7.60
C LEU A 12 -24.19 -9.81 7.82
N TRP A 13 -23.56 -9.90 8.99
CA TRP A 13 -22.34 -9.17 9.29
C TRP A 13 -21.16 -9.67 8.43
N ILE A 14 -21.02 -10.98 8.24
CA ILE A 14 -20.02 -11.54 7.30
C ILE A 14 -20.27 -11.05 5.87
N GLU A 15 -21.53 -11.11 5.41
CA GLU A 15 -21.90 -10.64 4.07
C GLU A 15 -21.55 -9.16 3.87
N LEU A 16 -21.74 -8.33 4.90
CA LEU A 16 -21.33 -6.92 4.89
C LEU A 16 -19.80 -6.76 4.75
N LEU A 17 -19.01 -7.52 5.52
CA LEU A 17 -17.55 -7.47 5.45
C LEU A 17 -17.03 -7.92 4.08
N VAL A 18 -17.61 -8.99 3.52
CA VAL A 18 -17.28 -9.45 2.16
C VAL A 18 -17.59 -8.37 1.13
N ARG A 19 -18.76 -7.73 1.22
CA ARG A 19 -19.14 -6.65 0.31
C ARG A 19 -18.25 -5.42 0.44
N GLN A 20 -17.82 -5.08 1.65
CA GLN A 20 -16.87 -4.00 1.88
C GLN A 20 -15.51 -4.32 1.26
N ALA A 21 -15.02 -5.55 1.42
CA ALA A 21 -13.76 -6.00 0.84
C ALA A 21 -13.81 -5.99 -0.69
N GLN A 22 -14.92 -6.44 -1.29
CA GLN A 22 -15.18 -6.35 -2.73
C GLN A 22 -15.13 -4.90 -3.22
N MET A 23 -15.86 -4.00 -2.56
CA MET A 23 -15.90 -2.59 -2.95
C MET A 23 -14.52 -1.92 -2.90
N ILE A 24 -13.70 -2.24 -1.90
CA ILE A 24 -12.30 -1.78 -1.82
C ILE A 24 -11.45 -2.44 -2.92
N GLY A 25 -11.69 -3.72 -3.20
CA GLY A 25 -11.06 -4.48 -4.28
C GLY A 25 -11.29 -3.84 -5.65
N ASP A 26 -12.51 -3.40 -5.92
CA ASP A 26 -12.94 -2.80 -7.19
C ASP A 26 -12.53 -1.32 -7.34
N TYR A 27 -12.22 -0.64 -6.24
CA TYR A 27 -11.81 0.77 -6.26
C TYR A 27 -10.48 0.95 -7.02
N PRO A 28 -10.27 2.07 -7.74
CA PRO A 28 -9.01 2.34 -8.42
C PRO A 28 -7.80 2.26 -7.49
N ARG A 29 -6.65 1.83 -8.03
CA ARG A 29 -5.40 1.79 -7.27
C ARG A 29 -5.03 3.19 -6.78
N GLY A 30 -4.68 3.28 -5.49
CA GLY A 30 -4.30 4.53 -4.85
C GLY A 30 -4.03 4.34 -3.37
N GLU A 31 -3.52 5.40 -2.74
CA GLU A 31 -3.25 5.42 -1.29
C GLU A 31 -4.53 5.23 -0.47
N GLU A 32 -5.64 5.83 -0.90
CA GLU A 32 -6.94 5.72 -0.24
C GLU A 32 -7.43 4.26 -0.19
N ARG A 33 -7.45 3.58 -1.35
CA ARG A 33 -7.75 2.14 -1.44
C ARG A 33 -6.89 1.31 -0.49
N THR A 34 -5.59 1.60 -0.48
CA THR A 34 -4.62 0.87 0.35
C THR A 34 -4.85 1.11 1.84
N SER A 35 -5.20 2.36 2.21
CA SER A 35 -5.52 2.74 3.58
C SER A 35 -6.78 2.02 4.07
N GLU A 36 -7.86 2.05 3.29
CA GLU A 36 -9.11 1.37 3.61
C GLU A 36 -8.95 -0.15 3.66
N ALA A 37 -8.19 -0.73 2.73
CA ALA A 37 -7.87 -2.15 2.74
C ALA A 37 -7.11 -2.55 4.01
N ARG A 38 -6.17 -1.74 4.48
CA ARG A 38 -5.45 -1.99 5.74
C ARG A 38 -6.38 -1.93 6.95
N LYS A 39 -7.24 -0.91 7.04
CA LYS A 39 -8.22 -0.80 8.13
C LYS A 39 -9.10 -2.06 8.21
N LEU A 40 -9.60 -2.51 7.07
CA LEU A 40 -10.41 -3.73 7.00
C LEU A 40 -9.61 -4.98 7.35
N LEU A 41 -8.37 -5.10 6.85
CA LEU A 41 -7.46 -6.21 7.20
C LEU A 41 -7.23 -6.31 8.72
N TYR A 42 -6.92 -5.20 9.40
CA TYR A 42 -6.75 -5.19 10.85
C TYR A 42 -8.04 -5.56 11.59
N SER A 43 -9.18 -5.05 11.15
CA SER A 43 -10.48 -5.40 11.74
C SER A 43 -10.77 -6.89 11.62
N VAL A 44 -10.58 -7.49 10.44
CA VAL A 44 -10.79 -8.92 10.21
C VAL A 44 -9.84 -9.77 11.05
N MET A 45 -8.56 -9.37 11.15
CA MET A 45 -7.59 -10.07 11.99
C MET A 45 -7.96 -10.00 13.48
N TYR A 46 -8.44 -8.85 13.94
CA TYR A 46 -8.89 -8.66 15.31
C TYR A 46 -10.12 -9.53 15.64
N GLU A 47 -11.14 -9.53 14.79
CA GLU A 47 -12.35 -10.33 15.01
C GLU A 47 -12.07 -11.84 14.94
N PHE A 48 -11.13 -12.27 14.10
CA PHE A 48 -10.63 -13.64 14.08
C PHE A 48 -9.91 -14.01 15.39
N ALA A 49 -9.06 -13.12 15.92
CA ALA A 49 -8.39 -13.35 17.20
C ALA A 49 -9.37 -13.46 18.39
N LEU A 50 -10.52 -12.78 18.30
CA LEU A 50 -11.61 -12.90 19.27
C LEU A 50 -12.46 -14.17 19.10
N GLY A 51 -12.18 -15.01 18.10
CA GLY A 51 -12.97 -16.21 17.80
C GLY A 51 -14.36 -15.92 17.22
N ARG A 52 -14.59 -14.67 16.77
CA ARG A 52 -15.86 -14.25 16.16
C ARG A 52 -15.91 -14.51 14.66
N LEU A 53 -14.76 -14.74 14.04
CA LEU A 53 -14.66 -15.24 12.68
C LEU A 53 -14.09 -16.65 12.68
N SER A 54 -14.69 -17.53 11.90
CA SER A 54 -14.07 -18.77 11.50
C SER A 54 -12.90 -18.52 10.55
N ARG A 55 -12.04 -19.52 10.42
CA ARG A 55 -10.91 -19.47 9.48
C ARG A 55 -11.38 -19.29 8.03
N ALA A 56 -12.47 -19.94 7.65
CA ALA A 56 -13.02 -19.87 6.29
C ALA A 56 -13.56 -18.46 5.98
N GLU A 57 -14.31 -17.85 6.90
CA GLU A 57 -14.82 -16.48 6.75
C GLU A 57 -13.67 -15.47 6.66
N ARG A 58 -12.65 -15.62 7.51
CA ARG A 58 -11.43 -14.79 7.43
C ARG A 58 -10.80 -14.90 6.04
N GLU A 59 -10.54 -16.12 5.56
CA GLU A 59 -9.88 -16.33 4.28
C GLU A 59 -10.71 -15.82 3.10
N GLN A 60 -12.04 -15.96 3.15
CA GLN A 60 -12.95 -15.40 2.14
C GLN A 60 -12.90 -13.87 2.08
N ILE A 61 -12.84 -13.18 3.21
CA ILE A 61 -12.76 -11.72 3.23
C ILE A 61 -11.37 -11.27 2.75
N LEU A 62 -10.31 -11.92 3.24
CA LEU A 62 -8.94 -11.54 2.94
C LEU A 62 -8.52 -11.79 1.49
N SER A 63 -9.14 -12.74 0.77
CA SER A 63 -8.84 -12.96 -0.65
C SER A 63 -9.12 -11.73 -1.53
N TRP A 64 -10.01 -10.83 -1.11
CA TRP A 64 -10.26 -9.56 -1.79
C TRP A 64 -9.20 -8.50 -1.50
N LEU A 65 -8.43 -8.67 -0.42
CA LEU A 65 -7.43 -7.74 0.08
C LEU A 65 -6.00 -8.26 -0.06
N ASP A 66 -5.78 -9.32 -0.86
CA ASP A 66 -4.45 -9.94 -0.98
C ASP A 66 -3.38 -8.92 -1.44
N PHE A 67 -3.76 -7.87 -2.18
CA PHE A 67 -2.86 -6.80 -2.61
C PHE A 67 -2.24 -5.95 -1.48
N VAL A 68 -2.79 -5.99 -0.25
CA VAL A 68 -2.16 -5.35 0.93
C VAL A 68 -1.56 -6.34 1.92
N ARG A 69 -1.72 -7.64 1.65
CA ARG A 69 -1.32 -8.72 2.56
C ARG A 69 0.19 -8.89 2.64
N ASP A 70 0.91 -8.64 1.54
CA ASP A 70 2.37 -8.77 1.47
C ASP A 70 3.12 -7.79 2.39
N ARG A 71 2.47 -6.68 2.77
CA ARG A 71 3.05 -5.70 3.72
C ARG A 71 2.87 -6.09 5.20
N HIS A 72 2.14 -7.16 5.46
CA HIS A 72 1.73 -7.60 6.79
C HIS A 72 2.42 -8.88 7.28
N ALA A 73 3.30 -9.48 6.48
CA ALA A 73 4.24 -10.46 7.00
C ALA A 73 5.18 -9.74 7.99
N PRO A 74 5.15 -10.05 9.31
CA PRO A 74 6.26 -9.68 10.15
C PRO A 74 7.46 -10.46 9.60
N GLU A 75 8.44 -9.74 9.07
CA GLU A 75 9.64 -10.27 8.38
C GLU A 75 9.47 -10.67 6.90
N SER A 76 9.17 -9.69 6.05
CA SER A 76 9.80 -9.62 4.72
C SER A 76 10.08 -8.16 4.33
N LEU A 77 10.69 -7.40 5.24
CA LEU A 77 11.46 -6.22 4.88
C LEU A 77 12.77 -6.70 4.25
N GLY A 78 12.84 -6.71 2.92
CA GLY A 78 14.14 -6.88 2.26
C GLY A 78 14.14 -7.56 0.89
N ARG A 79 13.17 -7.31 0.02
CA ARG A 79 13.38 -7.45 -1.43
C ARG A 79 12.20 -6.79 -2.15
N ASP A 80 12.42 -5.59 -2.66
CA ASP A 80 11.74 -5.00 -3.84
C ASP A 80 11.83 -3.46 -3.91
N GLU A 81 12.60 -2.82 -3.01
CA GLU A 81 13.01 -1.41 -3.15
C GLU A 81 14.44 -1.23 -3.71
N ALA A 82 15.02 -2.27 -4.32
CA ALA A 82 16.36 -2.20 -4.92
C ALA A 82 16.38 -2.28 -6.45
N ASN A 83 15.24 -2.18 -7.14
CA ASN A 83 15.24 -2.31 -8.61
C ASN A 83 14.27 -1.38 -9.36
N SER A 84 14.08 -0.13 -8.89
CA SER A 84 13.38 0.88 -9.69
C SER A 84 13.90 2.32 -9.49
N THR A 85 15.20 2.49 -9.24
CA THR A 85 15.80 3.85 -9.22
C THR A 85 17.29 3.89 -9.61
N LEU A 86 17.72 3.06 -10.56
CA LEU A 86 19.08 3.11 -11.11
C LEU A 86 19.08 2.71 -12.59
N ALA A 87 18.55 3.58 -13.46
CA ALA A 87 18.99 3.75 -14.86
C ALA A 87 18.01 4.66 -15.63
N ALA A 88 18.03 5.96 -15.37
CA ALA A 88 17.67 7.01 -16.33
C ALA A 88 17.82 8.35 -15.61
N ASP A 89 18.99 8.97 -15.73
CA ASP A 89 19.17 10.33 -16.24
C ASP A 89 20.51 10.88 -15.76
N ALA A 90 21.59 10.47 -16.43
CA ALA A 90 22.90 11.08 -16.31
C ALA A 90 23.45 11.28 -17.73
N ALA A 91 22.92 12.29 -18.44
CA ALA A 91 23.62 13.13 -19.42
C ALA A 91 22.61 13.81 -20.35
N ALA A 92 22.27 15.07 -20.06
CA ALA A 92 22.01 16.17 -21.00
C ALA A 92 21.40 17.31 -20.16
N GLU A 93 22.01 18.50 -20.13
CA GLU A 93 21.64 19.69 -20.92
C GLU A 93 22.39 20.89 -20.27
N PRO A 94 22.43 22.12 -20.84
CA PRO A 94 23.26 22.57 -21.94
C PRO A 94 24.06 23.86 -21.57
N GLU A 95 24.81 24.39 -22.53
CA GLU A 95 25.58 25.64 -22.44
C GLU A 95 24.72 26.89 -22.09
N THR A 96 25.25 27.84 -21.30
CA THR A 96 25.38 29.27 -21.69
C THR A 96 26.00 30.16 -20.59
N SER A 97 27.14 30.74 -20.93
CA SER A 97 27.59 32.13 -20.74
C SER A 97 27.45 32.85 -19.39
N ALA A 98 28.60 33.12 -18.75
CA ALA A 98 28.89 34.46 -18.23
C ALA A 98 30.41 34.71 -18.21
N GLU A 99 30.83 35.60 -19.10
CA GLU A 99 32.14 36.24 -19.19
C GLU A 99 32.50 37.04 -17.92
N ARG A 100 33.79 37.06 -17.56
CA ARG A 100 34.58 38.04 -16.76
C ARG A 100 35.74 37.25 -16.13
N GLU A 101 37.02 37.53 -16.29
CA GLU A 101 37.78 38.73 -16.62
C GLU A 101 39.09 38.30 -17.27
N THR A 102 39.47 38.97 -18.35
CA THR A 102 40.77 38.85 -19.01
C THR A 102 41.84 39.60 -18.23
N ASP A 103 42.91 38.86 -17.90
CA ASP A 103 44.33 39.21 -18.05
C ASP A 103 44.65 40.68 -18.39
N THR A 104 45.39 41.36 -17.51
CA THR A 104 46.43 42.29 -17.95
C THR A 104 47.60 42.27 -16.98
N GLN A 105 48.51 41.32 -17.24
CA GLN A 105 49.95 41.53 -17.31
C GLN A 105 50.55 42.81 -16.70
N ARG A 106 51.42 42.56 -15.71
CA ARG A 106 52.82 43.05 -15.64
C ARG A 106 53.25 44.00 -16.78
N ARG A 107 53.69 45.22 -16.43
CA ARG A 107 55.01 45.79 -16.81
C ARG A 107 55.24 47.21 -16.25
N ARG A 108 56.16 47.27 -15.27
CA ARG A 108 57.30 48.23 -15.11
C ARG A 108 56.98 49.73 -14.86
N PRO A 109 57.97 50.55 -14.47
CA PRO A 109 59.29 50.31 -13.87
C PRO A 109 59.43 50.82 -12.42
#